data_AF-A0A7J2MFK4-F1
#
_entry.id   AF-A0A7J2MFK4-F1
#
_cell.length_a   1.000
_cell.length_b   1.000
_cell.length_c   1.000
_cell.angle_alpha   90.00
_cell.angle_beta   90.00
_cell.angle_gamma   90.00
#
_symmetry.space_group_name_H-M   'P 1'
#
loop_
_entity.id
_entity.type
_entity.pdbx_description
1 polymer ?
#
loop_
_entity_poly.entity_id
_entity_poly.type
_entity_poly.pdbx_seq_one_letter_code
_entity_poly.pdbx_strand_id
1 'polypeptide(L)'
;MEDKNMKQHFASVAMMLLVLSTLLIFACTGSAAASVCVECHSIITPEIVEDFQSGVMGDDVDCSSCHGFAHSSADTVDKVKMPTHETCGACHAEQDSQYMGGKHSIAWTAFQVMPTTKDQPKELMEGQKGCGGCHKMGAKDETGWDEYHYGVVGCDSCHTRHSFSVEEARRPEACMTCHQGFDHAQWEMYSTSKHGAIYLTEGDNWDWSAPLSKAKESYTGPTCQMCHMSNGDHNVITSWGFLGVRVEEPNEEWADDRATVLKSYGVLDADGNPTARFDLVGPAKLARLTMDEWNAPREKMIAICGDCHSEKFARISLEEGDQMLREADRVYAESVETVAALHRDGILPKPDYIDELPSYPYPDVLRFYDQSTSIEEDLWVMWMEYRMRCFQSAFHANADQEQWYGWGPLKETAVKIKSEDKRLRAEAELAEAVGSEGTKETTGTTRTAESDAGAANAPGFGAAFLVATIVTLFALLRRRG
;
A
#
# COMPACT_ATOMS: atom_id res chain seq x y z
N MET A 1 27.58 42.44 -65.37
CA MET A 1 26.38 42.84 -64.59
C MET A 1 25.86 41.71 -63.70
N GLU A 2 26.27 40.45 -63.91
CA GLU A 2 25.85 39.28 -63.12
C GLU A 2 26.44 39.20 -61.70
N ASP A 3 27.67 39.66 -61.49
CA ASP A 3 28.38 39.45 -60.21
C ASP A 3 27.89 40.36 -59.06
N LYS A 4 27.19 41.45 -59.39
CA LYS A 4 26.58 42.36 -58.39
C LYS A 4 25.28 41.80 -57.82
N ASN A 5 24.47 41.13 -58.65
CA ASN A 5 23.20 40.54 -58.23
C ASN A 5 23.43 39.32 -57.32
N MET A 6 24.45 38.51 -57.58
CA MET A 6 24.74 37.33 -56.77
C MET A 6 25.16 37.70 -55.34
N LYS A 7 25.99 38.73 -55.17
CA LYS A 7 26.39 39.23 -53.83
C LYS A 7 25.23 39.84 -53.05
N GLN A 8 24.28 40.50 -53.71
CA GLN A 8 23.08 41.04 -53.07
C GLN A 8 22.09 39.95 -52.64
N HIS A 9 21.97 38.87 -53.41
CA HIS A 9 21.18 37.70 -53.03
C HIS A 9 21.77 36.95 -51.84
N PHE A 10 23.09 36.72 -51.81
CA PHE A 10 23.75 36.09 -50.65
C PHE A 10 23.65 36.93 -49.38
N ALA A 11 23.78 38.26 -49.48
CA ALA A 11 23.60 39.16 -48.33
C ALA A 11 22.16 39.15 -47.79
N SER A 12 21.15 39.08 -48.68
CA SER A 12 19.73 39.04 -48.28
C SER A 12 19.34 37.72 -47.64
N VAL A 13 19.86 36.59 -48.13
CA VAL A 13 19.60 35.25 -47.54
C VAL A 13 20.33 35.10 -46.21
N ALA A 14 21.56 35.59 -46.08
CA ALA A 14 22.29 35.58 -44.81
C ALA A 14 21.60 36.45 -43.74
N MET A 15 21.09 37.62 -44.13
CA MET A 15 20.34 38.51 -43.22
C MET A 15 18.99 37.90 -42.82
N MET A 16 18.30 37.21 -43.74
CA MET A 16 17.04 36.52 -43.44
C MET A 16 17.24 35.31 -42.52
N LEU A 17 18.34 34.56 -42.68
CA LEU A 17 18.72 33.47 -41.76
C LEU A 17 19.14 33.99 -40.38
N LEU A 18 19.80 35.15 -40.32
CA LEU A 18 20.18 35.78 -39.05
C LEU A 18 18.96 36.35 -38.30
N VAL A 19 17.97 36.86 -39.04
CA VAL A 19 16.68 37.32 -38.48
C VAL A 19 15.83 36.12 -38.03
N LEU A 20 15.81 35.03 -38.78
CA LEU A 20 15.13 33.79 -38.34
C LEU A 20 15.81 33.18 -37.10
N SER A 21 17.14 33.14 -37.05
CA SER A 21 17.86 32.61 -35.90
C SER A 21 17.72 33.49 -34.67
N THR A 22 17.67 34.81 -34.81
CA THR A 22 17.38 35.73 -33.69
C THR A 22 15.93 35.66 -33.24
N LEU A 23 14.96 35.43 -34.13
CA LEU A 23 13.55 35.17 -33.79
C LEU A 23 13.36 33.81 -33.09
N LEU A 24 14.12 32.78 -33.48
CA LEU A 24 14.14 31.47 -32.80
C LEU A 24 14.81 31.53 -31.43
N ILE A 25 15.85 32.35 -31.25
CA ILE A 25 16.47 32.59 -29.94
C ILE A 25 15.50 33.37 -29.04
N PHE A 26 14.73 34.33 -29.58
CA PHE A 26 13.71 35.06 -28.82
C PHE A 26 12.49 34.21 -28.45
N ALA A 27 12.19 33.15 -29.22
CA ALA A 27 11.14 32.19 -28.91
C ALA A 27 11.55 31.20 -27.79
N CYS A 28 12.85 31.01 -27.55
CA CYS A 28 13.38 30.16 -26.48
C CYS A 28 13.77 30.94 -25.21
N THR A 29 13.91 32.26 -25.28
CA THR A 29 14.01 33.11 -24.09
C THR A 29 12.61 33.51 -23.65
N GLY A 30 11.96 32.65 -22.89
CA GLY A 30 10.77 33.03 -22.12
C GLY A 30 11.09 34.27 -21.31
N SER A 31 10.56 35.41 -21.73
CA SER A 31 10.74 36.65 -21.01
C SER A 31 10.04 36.49 -19.66
N ALA A 32 10.78 36.64 -18.56
CA ALA A 32 10.27 36.75 -17.19
C ALA A 32 9.42 38.02 -17.02
N ALA A 33 8.30 38.10 -17.74
CA ALA A 33 7.19 38.93 -17.31
C ALA A 33 6.70 38.31 -15.99
N ALA A 34 6.57 39.12 -14.94
CA ALA A 34 6.01 38.65 -13.67
C ALA A 34 4.71 37.89 -13.99
N SER A 35 4.69 36.60 -13.69
CA SER A 35 3.55 35.76 -14.02
C SER A 35 2.32 36.33 -13.34
N VAL A 36 1.25 36.50 -14.10
CA VAL A 36 -0.08 36.87 -13.57
C VAL A 36 -0.49 35.91 -12.44
N CYS A 37 -0.02 34.66 -12.50
CA CYS A 37 -0.20 33.65 -11.47
C CYS A 37 0.55 34.06 -10.20
N VAL A 38 1.85 34.31 -10.30
CA VAL A 38 2.71 34.69 -9.15
C VAL A 38 2.24 35.98 -8.50
N GLU A 39 1.92 37.02 -9.27
CA GLU A 39 1.44 38.31 -8.74
C GLU A 39 0.17 38.14 -7.88
N CYS A 40 -0.82 37.40 -8.38
CA CYS A 40 -2.07 37.16 -7.67
C CYS A 40 -1.90 36.18 -6.48
N HIS A 41 -1.20 35.06 -6.70
CA HIS A 41 -1.03 34.02 -5.69
C HIS A 41 -0.06 34.42 -4.58
N SER A 42 0.81 35.41 -4.79
CA SER A 42 1.60 36.02 -3.70
C SER A 42 0.71 36.72 -2.66
N ILE A 43 -0.54 37.01 -3.00
CA ILE A 43 -1.54 37.60 -2.10
C ILE A 43 -2.48 36.52 -1.56
N ILE A 44 -2.94 35.59 -2.41
CA ILE A 44 -3.97 34.61 -2.04
C ILE A 44 -3.38 33.36 -1.37
N THR A 45 -2.25 32.87 -1.87
CA THR A 45 -1.55 31.66 -1.38
C THR A 45 -0.04 31.91 -1.30
N PRO A 46 0.42 32.88 -0.48
CA PRO A 46 1.81 33.33 -0.45
C PRO A 46 2.81 32.18 -0.24
N GLU A 47 2.50 31.26 0.68
CA GLU A 47 3.35 30.12 1.00
C GLU A 47 3.54 29.16 -0.19
N ILE A 48 2.55 29.00 -1.07
CA ILE A 48 2.69 28.18 -2.28
C ILE A 48 3.68 28.82 -3.24
N VAL A 49 3.63 30.15 -3.37
CA VAL A 49 4.55 30.89 -4.22
C VAL A 49 5.95 30.86 -3.64
N GLU A 50 6.09 31.09 -2.34
CA GLU A 50 7.39 31.02 -1.64
C GLU A 50 8.02 29.64 -1.77
N ASP A 51 7.25 28.58 -1.52
CA ASP A 51 7.73 27.20 -1.63
C ASP A 51 8.13 26.85 -3.07
N PHE A 52 7.33 27.25 -4.07
CA PHE A 52 7.69 27.09 -5.49
C PHE A 52 8.98 27.83 -5.87
N GLN A 53 9.13 29.07 -5.41
CA GLN A 53 10.33 29.89 -5.65
C GLN A 53 11.56 29.38 -4.89
N SER A 54 11.38 28.59 -3.83
CA SER A 54 12.48 27.95 -3.12
C SER A 54 13.05 26.74 -3.87
N GLY A 55 12.23 26.13 -4.74
CA GLY A 55 12.61 24.99 -5.57
C GLY A 55 13.33 25.40 -6.85
N VAL A 56 14.13 24.49 -7.41
CA VAL A 56 14.89 24.72 -8.66
C VAL A 56 13.98 25.08 -9.84
N MET A 57 12.74 24.56 -9.86
CA MET A 57 11.77 24.87 -10.91
C MET A 57 11.30 26.32 -10.89
N GLY A 58 11.31 27.00 -9.73
CA GLY A 58 10.89 28.39 -9.61
C GLY A 58 11.75 29.37 -10.42
N ASP A 59 12.97 28.96 -10.80
CA ASP A 59 13.89 29.75 -11.61
C ASP A 59 13.58 29.66 -13.13
N ASP A 60 13.07 28.53 -13.59
CA ASP A 60 13.02 28.18 -15.03
C ASP A 60 11.61 27.97 -15.59
N VAL A 61 10.61 27.68 -14.75
CA VAL A 61 9.22 27.44 -15.18
C VAL A 61 8.23 28.29 -14.39
N ASP A 62 7.05 28.51 -14.98
CA ASP A 62 5.96 29.24 -14.33
C ASP A 62 4.84 28.30 -13.84
N CYS A 63 3.96 28.78 -12.97
CA CYS A 63 2.80 28.03 -12.47
C CYS A 63 1.98 27.44 -13.63
N SER A 64 1.80 28.20 -14.71
CA SER A 64 1.02 27.78 -15.89
C SER A 64 1.67 26.65 -16.68
N SER A 65 2.98 26.40 -16.52
CA SER A 65 3.65 25.26 -17.17
C SER A 65 3.08 23.93 -16.68
N CYS A 66 2.63 23.87 -15.42
CA CYS A 66 2.03 22.69 -14.82
C CYS A 66 0.50 22.79 -14.79
N HIS A 67 -0.05 23.96 -14.45
CA HIS A 67 -1.48 24.15 -14.22
C HIS A 67 -2.26 24.65 -15.45
N GLY A 68 -1.57 24.90 -16.57
CA GLY A 68 -2.12 25.45 -17.79
C GLY A 68 -2.39 26.95 -17.73
N PHE A 69 -2.78 27.52 -18.89
CA PHE A 69 -3.00 28.96 -19.07
C PHE A 69 -4.48 29.37 -19.02
N ALA A 70 -5.40 28.41 -18.90
CA ALA A 70 -6.83 28.68 -18.95
C ALA A 70 -7.37 29.32 -17.66
N HIS A 71 -6.66 29.12 -16.55
CA HIS A 71 -6.82 29.88 -15.31
C HIS A 71 -5.94 31.13 -15.38
N SER A 72 -6.56 32.32 -15.45
CA SER A 72 -5.84 33.59 -15.57
C SER A 72 -6.46 34.72 -14.73
N SER A 73 -7.48 34.41 -13.93
CA SER A 73 -8.20 35.35 -13.07
C SER A 73 -9.07 34.59 -12.04
N ALA A 74 -9.58 35.31 -11.04
CA ALA A 74 -10.50 34.77 -10.03
C ALA A 74 -11.78 34.13 -10.61
N ASP A 75 -12.22 34.56 -11.81
CA ASP A 75 -13.41 34.04 -12.49
C ASP A 75 -13.14 32.75 -13.29
N THR A 76 -11.93 32.22 -13.25
CA THR A 76 -11.47 31.07 -14.07
C THR A 76 -10.80 29.98 -13.25
N VAL A 77 -11.05 29.92 -11.94
CA VAL A 77 -10.45 28.92 -11.05
C VAL A 77 -10.84 27.50 -11.46
N ASP A 78 -12.05 27.30 -11.97
CA ASP A 78 -12.57 26.05 -12.52
C ASP A 78 -11.81 25.53 -13.75
N LYS A 79 -10.99 26.38 -14.37
CA LYS A 79 -10.21 26.04 -15.57
C LYS A 79 -8.77 25.62 -15.26
N VAL A 80 -8.37 25.60 -13.98
CA VAL A 80 -7.06 25.12 -13.57
C VAL A 80 -6.91 23.65 -13.92
N LYS A 81 -5.74 23.26 -14.43
CA LYS A 81 -5.42 21.84 -14.62
C LYS A 81 -4.66 21.33 -13.40
N MET A 82 -5.01 20.13 -12.96
CA MET A 82 -4.18 19.40 -12.01
C MET A 82 -3.12 18.62 -12.79
N PRO A 83 -1.82 18.75 -12.45
CA PRO A 83 -0.77 18.02 -13.15
C PRO A 83 -0.97 16.50 -13.05
N THR A 84 -0.56 15.80 -14.09
CA THR A 84 -0.44 14.33 -14.13
C THR A 84 1.02 13.93 -14.26
N HIS A 85 1.32 12.63 -14.21
CA HIS A 85 2.68 12.17 -14.50
C HIS A 85 3.14 12.60 -15.92
N GLU A 86 2.24 12.64 -16.90
CA GLU A 86 2.53 13.12 -18.26
C GLU A 86 2.94 14.60 -18.28
N THR A 87 2.38 15.42 -17.38
CA THR A 87 2.79 16.83 -17.23
C THR A 87 4.25 16.92 -16.81
N CYS A 88 4.67 16.08 -15.87
CA CYS A 88 6.06 15.99 -15.42
C CYS A 88 6.97 15.37 -16.51
N GLY A 89 6.49 14.31 -17.18
CA GLY A 89 7.20 13.54 -18.20
C GLY A 89 7.57 14.34 -19.45
N ALA A 90 6.87 15.45 -19.71
CA ALA A 90 7.24 16.39 -20.78
C ALA A 90 8.68 16.95 -20.61
N CYS A 91 9.14 17.11 -19.38
CA CYS A 91 10.51 17.54 -19.05
C CYS A 91 11.37 16.40 -18.47
N HIS A 92 10.74 15.47 -17.75
CA HIS A 92 11.41 14.39 -17.00
C HIS A 92 11.12 13.00 -17.61
N ALA A 93 11.31 12.87 -18.92
CA ALA A 93 10.92 11.67 -19.69
C ALA A 93 11.59 10.37 -19.19
N GLU A 94 12.83 10.44 -18.69
CA GLU A 94 13.52 9.27 -18.15
C GLU A 94 12.87 8.80 -16.84
N GLN A 95 12.66 9.71 -15.89
CA GLN A 95 12.05 9.41 -14.60
C GLN A 95 10.61 8.93 -14.77
N ASP A 96 9.85 9.55 -15.68
CA ASP A 96 8.48 9.12 -16.00
C ASP A 96 8.46 7.69 -16.58
N SER A 97 9.34 7.39 -17.54
CA SER A 97 9.44 6.04 -18.10
C SER A 97 9.83 4.99 -17.04
N GLN A 98 10.73 5.33 -16.12
CA GLN A 98 11.13 4.45 -15.02
C GLN A 98 9.97 4.23 -14.03
N TYR A 99 9.29 5.31 -13.63
CA TYR A 99 8.12 5.28 -12.74
C TYR A 99 7.00 4.42 -13.34
N MET A 100 6.66 4.62 -14.63
CA MET A 100 5.67 3.80 -15.34
C MET A 100 6.06 2.32 -15.39
N GLY A 101 7.36 2.05 -15.47
CA GLY A 101 7.94 0.71 -15.34
C GLY A 101 7.86 0.09 -13.93
N GLY A 102 7.67 0.90 -12.88
CA GLY A 102 7.63 0.48 -11.47
C GLY A 102 6.25 0.07 -10.95
N LYS A 103 6.17 -0.33 -9.68
CA LYS A 103 4.90 -0.70 -9.03
C LYS A 103 4.06 0.53 -8.62
N HIS A 104 4.69 1.65 -8.33
CA HIS A 104 3.98 2.86 -7.89
C HIS A 104 3.04 3.42 -8.96
N SER A 105 3.37 3.30 -10.25
CA SER A 105 2.50 3.76 -11.34
C SER A 105 1.15 3.08 -11.41
N ILE A 106 1.05 1.84 -10.93
CA ILE A 106 -0.19 1.05 -10.96
C ILE A 106 -0.89 1.00 -9.61
N ALA A 107 -0.43 1.76 -8.61
CA ALA A 107 -0.94 1.70 -7.24
C ALA A 107 -2.45 1.97 -7.17
N TRP A 108 -2.96 2.93 -7.95
CA TRP A 108 -4.38 3.29 -8.00
C TRP A 108 -5.24 2.11 -8.48
N THR A 109 -4.90 1.57 -9.65
CA THR A 109 -5.58 0.41 -10.21
C THR A 109 -5.48 -0.79 -9.26
N ALA A 110 -4.32 -1.04 -8.67
CA ALA A 110 -4.09 -2.18 -7.80
C ALA A 110 -5.00 -2.22 -6.56
N PHE A 111 -5.33 -1.08 -5.94
CA PHE A 111 -6.29 -1.10 -4.82
C PHE A 111 -7.75 -1.10 -5.29
N GLN A 112 -8.05 -0.47 -6.42
CA GLN A 112 -9.42 -0.43 -6.98
C GLN A 112 -9.92 -1.81 -7.42
N VAL A 113 -9.01 -2.71 -7.82
CA VAL A 113 -9.36 -4.08 -8.21
C VAL A 113 -9.45 -5.06 -7.04
N MET A 114 -9.15 -4.63 -5.81
CA MET A 114 -9.32 -5.49 -4.64
C MET A 114 -10.80 -5.80 -4.43
N PRO A 115 -11.14 -7.03 -4.00
CA PRO A 115 -12.50 -7.36 -3.61
C PRO A 115 -13.04 -6.34 -2.59
N THR A 116 -14.32 -6.03 -2.70
CA THR A 116 -15.07 -5.13 -1.80
C THR A 116 -14.63 -3.67 -1.74
N THR A 117 -13.61 -3.23 -2.50
CA THR A 117 -13.20 -1.81 -2.55
C THR A 117 -14.38 -0.88 -2.89
N LYS A 118 -15.23 -1.28 -3.83
CA LYS A 118 -16.44 -0.53 -4.23
C LYS A 118 -17.51 -0.43 -3.14
N ASP A 119 -17.46 -1.31 -2.14
CA ASP A 119 -18.43 -1.39 -1.05
C ASP A 119 -17.97 -0.52 0.15
N GLN A 120 -16.72 -0.05 0.12
CA GLN A 120 -16.14 0.81 1.16
C GLN A 120 -16.58 2.28 1.02
N PRO A 121 -16.53 3.08 2.10
CA PRO A 121 -16.79 4.51 2.03
C PRO A 121 -15.89 5.22 1.01
N LYS A 122 -16.51 5.99 0.10
CA LYS A 122 -15.79 6.77 -0.92
C LYS A 122 -14.77 7.73 -0.32
N GLU A 123 -15.00 8.22 0.90
CA GLU A 123 -14.07 9.09 1.61
C GLU A 123 -12.74 8.39 1.89
N LEU A 124 -12.76 7.09 2.21
CA LEU A 124 -11.56 6.27 2.42
C LEU A 124 -10.89 5.87 1.10
N MET A 125 -11.71 5.61 0.08
CA MET A 125 -11.24 5.24 -1.27
C MET A 125 -10.82 6.48 -2.06
N GLU A 126 -11.70 7.15 -2.79
CA GLU A 126 -11.29 8.25 -3.67
C GLU A 126 -11.07 9.59 -2.93
N GLY A 127 -11.70 9.77 -1.77
CA GLY A 127 -11.59 10.97 -0.93
C GLY A 127 -10.29 11.11 -0.14
N GLN A 128 -9.34 10.20 -0.33
CA GLN A 128 -7.98 10.23 0.26
C GLN A 128 -7.93 10.25 1.79
N LYS A 129 -8.97 9.75 2.47
CA LYS A 129 -8.96 9.57 3.93
C LYS A 129 -8.53 8.17 4.39
N GLY A 130 -8.24 7.28 3.44
CA GLY A 130 -7.75 5.92 3.66
C GLY A 130 -6.85 5.47 2.51
N CYS A 131 -7.19 4.33 1.89
CA CYS A 131 -6.42 3.68 0.83
C CYS A 131 -6.00 4.65 -0.29
N GLY A 132 -6.92 5.47 -0.81
CA GLY A 132 -6.57 6.38 -1.91
C GLY A 132 -5.64 7.51 -1.50
N GLY A 133 -5.47 7.81 -0.20
CA GLY A 133 -4.47 8.77 0.28
C GLY A 133 -3.06 8.29 -0.01
N CYS A 134 -2.80 7.00 0.20
CA CYS A 134 -1.51 6.36 -0.09
C CYS A 134 -1.39 5.97 -1.57
N HIS A 135 -2.47 5.42 -2.16
CA HIS A 135 -2.46 4.90 -3.52
C HIS A 135 -2.66 5.97 -4.60
N LYS A 136 -2.87 7.24 -4.24
CA LYS A 136 -2.92 8.36 -5.21
C LYS A 136 -1.66 8.47 -6.06
N MET A 137 -0.55 7.88 -5.62
CA MET A 137 0.70 7.81 -6.37
C MET A 137 0.55 7.11 -7.73
N GLY A 138 -0.50 6.31 -7.95
CA GLY A 138 -0.77 5.67 -9.24
C GLY A 138 -1.17 6.64 -10.36
N ALA A 139 -0.73 6.33 -11.57
CA ALA A 139 -1.05 7.06 -12.79
C ALA A 139 -2.54 6.97 -13.09
N LYS A 140 -3.17 8.14 -13.26
CA LYS A 140 -4.59 8.32 -13.58
C LYS A 140 -4.81 9.75 -14.08
N ASP A 141 -5.88 9.93 -14.84
CA ASP A 141 -6.29 11.25 -15.33
C ASP A 141 -7.31 11.92 -14.40
N GLU A 142 -8.01 11.11 -13.59
CA GLU A 142 -9.04 11.55 -12.67
C GLU A 142 -9.06 10.68 -11.41
N THR A 143 -9.68 11.19 -10.35
CA THR A 143 -9.89 10.51 -9.07
C THR A 143 -11.12 9.60 -9.08
N GLY A 144 -11.89 9.54 -10.17
CA GLY A 144 -13.08 8.70 -10.32
C GLY A 144 -14.40 9.34 -9.91
N TRP A 145 -14.40 10.54 -9.29
CA TRP A 145 -15.62 11.27 -8.91
C TRP A 145 -15.47 12.79 -9.04
N ASP A 146 -16.51 13.43 -9.59
CA ASP A 146 -16.58 14.88 -9.81
C ASP A 146 -16.40 15.72 -8.52
N GLU A 147 -16.70 15.16 -7.35
CA GLU A 147 -16.65 15.85 -6.06
C GLU A 147 -15.22 16.01 -5.49
N TYR A 148 -14.25 15.20 -5.96
CA TYR A 148 -12.89 15.18 -5.43
C TYR A 148 -11.88 15.67 -6.46
N HIS A 149 -11.53 16.96 -6.38
CA HIS A 149 -10.69 17.64 -7.37
C HIS A 149 -9.16 17.45 -7.21
N TYR A 150 -8.69 16.84 -6.11
CA TYR A 150 -7.26 16.72 -5.79
C TYR A 150 -6.78 15.28 -5.80
N GLY A 151 -5.47 15.05 -5.93
CA GLY A 151 -4.86 13.72 -5.79
C GLY A 151 -4.65 12.98 -7.11
N VAL A 152 -4.84 13.62 -8.26
CA VAL A 152 -4.44 13.07 -9.57
C VAL A 152 -2.90 13.02 -9.69
N VAL A 153 -2.21 14.04 -9.17
CA VAL A 153 -0.75 14.14 -9.15
C VAL A 153 -0.17 13.00 -8.28
N GLY A 154 0.60 12.12 -8.91
CA GLY A 154 1.34 11.04 -8.22
C GLY A 154 2.79 11.41 -7.90
N CYS A 155 3.44 12.21 -8.76
CA CYS A 155 4.87 12.55 -8.66
C CYS A 155 5.22 13.46 -7.47
N ASP A 156 4.24 14.05 -6.78
CA ASP A 156 4.45 14.95 -5.64
C ASP A 156 4.42 14.22 -4.28
N SER A 157 4.56 12.90 -4.29
CA SER A 157 4.41 12.08 -3.09
C SER A 157 5.71 11.88 -2.30
N CYS A 158 6.88 12.07 -2.93
CA CYS A 158 8.19 11.93 -2.28
C CYS A 158 8.97 13.25 -2.21
N HIS A 159 9.01 14.00 -3.32
CA HIS A 159 9.46 15.39 -3.36
C HIS A 159 8.20 16.26 -3.47
N THR A 160 7.75 16.78 -2.34
CA THR A 160 6.40 17.30 -2.25
C THR A 160 6.26 18.62 -3.00
N ARG A 161 5.04 18.88 -3.46
CA ARG A 161 4.69 20.19 -3.98
C ARG A 161 4.79 21.22 -2.84
N HIS A 162 5.26 22.45 -3.07
CA HIS A 162 5.64 23.04 -4.35
C HIS A 162 7.14 23.29 -4.51
N SER A 163 7.98 22.97 -3.52
CA SER A 163 9.45 23.04 -3.67
C SER A 163 10.04 21.91 -4.53
N PHE A 164 9.40 20.74 -4.56
CA PHE A 164 9.86 19.55 -5.29
C PHE A 164 11.33 19.21 -5.00
N SER A 165 11.70 19.25 -3.71
CA SER A 165 13.08 19.10 -3.27
C SER A 165 13.58 17.66 -3.44
N VAL A 166 14.69 17.50 -4.17
CA VAL A 166 15.39 16.21 -4.25
C VAL A 166 16.02 15.80 -2.92
N GLU A 167 16.35 16.77 -2.05
CA GLU A 167 16.88 16.50 -0.71
C GLU A 167 15.81 15.89 0.19
N GLU A 168 14.58 16.44 0.13
CA GLU A 168 13.41 15.88 0.79
C GLU A 168 13.17 14.44 0.31
N ALA A 169 13.11 14.22 -1.01
CA ALA A 169 12.83 12.89 -1.56
C ALA A 169 13.88 11.83 -1.24
N ARG A 170 15.12 12.22 -0.92
CA ARG A 170 16.21 11.28 -0.56
C ARG A 170 16.17 10.84 0.90
N ARG A 171 15.41 11.55 1.74
CA ARG A 171 15.27 11.24 3.16
C ARG A 171 14.20 10.16 3.38
N PRO A 172 14.44 9.17 4.25
CA PRO A 172 13.47 8.12 4.59
C PRO A 172 12.05 8.60 4.96
N GLU A 173 11.91 9.80 5.53
CA GLU A 173 10.62 10.39 5.92
C GLU A 173 9.70 10.64 4.71
N ALA A 174 10.24 10.78 3.50
CA ALA A 174 9.44 10.86 2.27
C ALA A 174 8.62 9.58 2.01
N CYS A 175 9.03 8.44 2.59
CA CYS A 175 8.35 7.15 2.42
C CYS A 175 7.38 6.84 3.57
N MET A 176 7.65 7.34 4.78
CA MET A 176 7.03 6.87 6.02
C MET A 176 5.51 7.09 6.08
N THR A 177 4.99 8.10 5.38
CA THR A 177 3.56 8.40 5.38
C THR A 177 2.72 7.23 4.84
N CYS A 178 3.24 6.50 3.85
CA CYS A 178 2.53 5.37 3.24
C CYS A 178 3.09 4.02 3.69
N HIS A 179 4.41 3.91 3.86
CA HIS A 179 5.10 2.68 4.20
C HIS A 179 5.23 2.50 5.72
N GLN A 180 4.10 2.39 6.41
CA GLN A 180 4.00 2.26 7.86
C GLN A 180 2.81 1.38 8.27
N GLY A 181 2.64 1.14 9.58
CA GLY A 181 1.35 0.74 10.14
C GLY A 181 1.02 -0.75 10.04
N PHE A 182 -0.25 -1.06 9.80
CA PHE A 182 -0.81 -2.40 10.04
C PHE A 182 -0.17 -3.48 9.15
N ASP A 183 -0.15 -3.28 7.84
CA ASP A 183 0.14 -4.32 6.84
C ASP A 183 1.55 -4.27 6.24
N HIS A 184 2.20 -3.12 6.29
CA HIS A 184 3.54 -2.92 5.74
C HIS A 184 4.33 -1.83 6.47
N ALA A 185 4.63 -2.08 7.74
CA ALA A 185 5.38 -1.19 8.64
C ALA A 185 6.87 -1.07 8.35
N GLN A 186 7.21 -0.76 7.12
CA GLN A 186 8.58 -0.71 6.64
C GLN A 186 9.34 0.47 7.29
N TRP A 187 8.67 1.58 7.59
CA TRP A 187 9.25 2.67 8.38
C TRP A 187 9.65 2.19 9.78
N GLU A 188 8.77 1.51 10.51
CA GLU A 188 9.06 1.02 11.85
C GLU A 188 10.17 -0.04 11.83
N MET A 189 10.13 -0.95 10.85
CA MET A 189 11.18 -1.95 10.63
C MET A 189 12.53 -1.29 10.31
N TYR A 190 12.57 -0.35 9.37
CA TYR A 190 13.80 0.35 8.98
C TYR A 190 14.34 1.21 10.12
N SER A 191 13.53 2.14 10.65
CA SER A 191 13.95 3.15 11.64
C SER A 191 14.47 2.53 12.93
N THR A 192 13.97 1.34 13.31
CA THR A 192 14.43 0.61 14.50
C THR A 192 15.45 -0.50 14.20
N SER A 193 15.85 -0.69 12.93
CA SER A 193 16.99 -1.53 12.53
C SER A 193 18.33 -0.82 12.79
N LYS A 194 19.45 -1.53 12.58
CA LYS A 194 20.78 -0.88 12.61
C LYS A 194 21.00 0.12 11.48
N HIS A 195 20.41 -0.11 10.31
CA HIS A 195 20.48 0.85 9.20
C HIS A 195 19.76 2.17 9.56
N GLY A 196 18.53 2.08 10.06
CA GLY A 196 17.77 3.25 10.48
C GLY A 196 18.36 3.94 11.71
N ALA A 197 18.90 3.19 12.68
CA ALA A 197 19.56 3.79 13.83
C ALA A 197 20.78 4.64 13.45
N ILE A 198 21.57 4.21 12.46
CA ILE A 198 22.68 5.00 11.91
C ILE A 198 22.13 6.27 11.24
N TYR A 199 21.12 6.13 10.38
CA TYR A 199 20.46 7.27 9.74
C TYR A 199 19.94 8.30 10.77
N LEU A 200 19.20 7.87 11.79
CA LEU A 200 18.64 8.76 12.80
C LEU A 200 19.71 9.44 13.69
N THR A 201 20.92 8.87 13.76
CA THR A 201 22.02 9.41 14.57
C THR A 201 22.92 10.35 13.75
N GLU A 202 23.14 10.03 12.47
CA GLU A 202 24.17 10.67 11.65
C GLU A 202 23.62 11.44 10.44
N GLY A 203 22.38 11.15 10.02
CA GLY A 203 21.77 11.62 8.78
C GLY A 203 21.66 13.15 8.65
N ASP A 204 21.58 13.88 9.75
CA ASP A 204 21.58 15.35 9.71
C ASP A 204 22.90 15.94 9.16
N ASN A 205 23.99 15.16 9.20
CA ASN A 205 25.30 15.58 8.69
C ASN A 205 25.59 15.05 7.27
N TRP A 206 24.64 14.34 6.67
CA TRP A 206 24.80 13.79 5.33
C TRP A 206 24.52 14.82 4.23
N ASP A 207 25.17 14.69 3.08
CA ASP A 207 24.94 15.51 1.90
C ASP A 207 23.72 15.02 1.12
N TRP A 208 22.55 15.58 1.43
CA TRP A 208 21.30 15.27 0.76
C TRP A 208 21.21 15.85 -0.65
N SER A 209 22.08 16.80 -1.01
CA SER A 209 22.10 17.46 -2.32
C SER A 209 22.75 16.58 -3.40
N ALA A 210 23.66 15.70 -3.02
CA ALA A 210 24.35 14.78 -3.93
C ALA A 210 23.39 13.72 -4.52
N PRO A 211 23.58 13.33 -5.81
CA PRO A 211 22.80 12.25 -6.40
C PRO A 211 23.05 10.92 -5.66
N LEU A 212 22.05 10.02 -5.65
CA LEU A 212 22.14 8.74 -4.95
C LEU A 212 23.32 7.86 -5.41
N SER A 213 23.79 8.03 -6.64
CA SER A 213 25.00 7.35 -7.15
C SER A 213 26.29 7.74 -6.41
N LYS A 214 26.29 8.87 -5.71
CA LYS A 214 27.38 9.39 -4.87
C LYS A 214 27.06 9.39 -3.39
N ALA A 215 25.90 8.87 -2.97
CA ALA A 215 25.46 8.89 -1.58
C ALA A 215 26.55 8.34 -0.63
N LYS A 216 27.28 7.30 -1.04
CA LYS A 216 28.36 6.67 -0.25
C LYS A 216 29.56 7.57 0.07
N GLU A 217 29.71 8.70 -0.61
CA GLU A 217 30.74 9.69 -0.27
C GLU A 217 30.42 10.40 1.06
N SER A 218 29.15 10.36 1.50
CA SER A 218 28.68 11.03 2.70
C SER A 218 27.90 10.12 3.65
N TYR A 219 27.11 9.17 3.15
CA TYR A 219 26.17 8.37 3.93
C TYR A 219 26.90 7.17 4.54
N THR A 220 26.72 6.97 5.83
CA THR A 220 27.33 5.88 6.61
C THR A 220 26.39 4.70 6.83
N GLY A 221 25.13 4.82 6.41
CA GLY A 221 24.12 3.76 6.40
C GLY A 221 23.18 3.91 5.20
N PRO A 222 22.46 2.83 4.81
CA PRO A 222 21.54 2.91 3.70
C PRO A 222 20.22 3.60 4.09
N THR A 223 19.58 4.25 3.12
CA THR A 223 18.20 4.76 3.20
C THR A 223 17.25 3.90 2.37
N CYS A 224 15.94 4.13 2.52
CA CYS A 224 14.91 3.51 1.67
C CYS A 224 15.25 3.69 0.18
N GLN A 225 15.67 4.89 -0.19
CA GLN A 225 15.99 5.30 -1.56
C GLN A 225 17.28 4.65 -2.07
N MET A 226 18.31 4.51 -1.24
CA MET A 226 19.53 3.80 -1.67
C MET A 226 19.24 2.35 -2.05
N CYS A 227 18.32 1.68 -1.33
CA CYS A 227 17.96 0.29 -1.55
C CYS A 227 16.94 0.11 -2.70
N HIS A 228 15.92 0.95 -2.77
CA HIS A 228 14.79 0.75 -3.68
C HIS A 228 14.81 1.63 -4.92
N MET A 229 15.59 2.70 -4.90
CA MET A 229 15.75 3.66 -6.01
C MET A 229 17.24 3.86 -6.33
N SER A 230 18.02 2.78 -6.32
CA SER A 230 19.47 2.81 -6.53
C SER A 230 19.85 3.67 -7.74
N ASN A 231 20.80 4.59 -7.58
CA ASN A 231 21.21 5.58 -8.60
C ASN A 231 20.12 6.58 -9.04
N GLY A 232 19.00 6.70 -8.31
CA GLY A 232 17.87 7.57 -8.67
C GLY A 232 16.87 6.94 -9.64
N ASP A 233 16.93 5.62 -9.84
CA ASP A 233 16.01 4.87 -10.69
C ASP A 233 14.60 4.84 -10.07
N HIS A 234 13.60 5.37 -10.78
CA HIS A 234 12.21 5.43 -10.32
C HIS A 234 11.44 4.11 -10.54
N ASN A 235 12.07 3.09 -11.13
CA ASN A 235 11.47 1.77 -11.31
C ASN A 235 11.57 0.94 -10.02
N VAL A 236 10.71 1.28 -9.04
CA VAL A 236 10.65 0.61 -7.74
C VAL A 236 9.95 -0.75 -7.89
N ILE A 237 10.73 -1.83 -7.76
CA ILE A 237 10.25 -3.21 -7.80
C ILE A 237 11.11 -4.12 -6.89
N THR A 238 10.47 -5.12 -6.29
CA THR A 238 11.13 -6.12 -5.43
C THR A 238 10.80 -7.55 -5.88
N SER A 239 11.61 -8.52 -5.44
CA SER A 239 11.45 -9.95 -5.77
C SER A 239 10.13 -10.53 -5.29
N TRP A 240 9.74 -10.26 -4.05
CA TRP A 240 8.58 -10.91 -3.42
C TRP A 240 7.24 -10.20 -3.65
N GLY A 241 7.26 -8.94 -4.11
CA GLY A 241 6.05 -8.13 -4.20
C GLY A 241 5.38 -7.89 -2.84
N PHE A 242 4.10 -7.51 -2.84
CA PHE A 242 3.37 -7.26 -1.59
C PHE A 242 2.87 -8.56 -0.95
N LEU A 243 2.44 -9.52 -1.77
CA LEU A 243 1.84 -10.76 -1.26
C LEU A 243 2.86 -11.69 -0.60
N GLY A 244 4.17 -11.47 -0.80
CA GLY A 244 5.21 -12.34 -0.25
C GLY A 244 5.11 -13.74 -0.84
N VAL A 245 4.77 -13.86 -2.13
CA VAL A 245 4.64 -15.14 -2.85
C VAL A 245 5.25 -15.00 -4.25
N ARG A 246 5.65 -16.13 -4.82
CA ARG A 246 5.97 -16.30 -6.25
C ARG A 246 5.24 -17.52 -6.77
N VAL A 247 4.83 -17.50 -8.04
CA VAL A 247 4.07 -18.63 -8.63
C VAL A 247 4.98 -19.82 -8.87
N GLU A 248 6.12 -19.60 -9.53
CA GLU A 248 7.15 -20.63 -9.66
C GLU A 248 7.90 -20.81 -8.34
N GLU A 249 7.71 -21.95 -7.66
CA GLU A 249 8.41 -22.31 -6.43
C GLU A 249 9.19 -23.62 -6.62
N PRO A 250 10.54 -23.59 -6.64
CA PRO A 250 11.35 -24.78 -6.85
C PRO A 250 11.42 -25.72 -5.63
N ASN A 251 11.11 -25.25 -4.42
CA ASN A 251 11.04 -26.10 -3.24
C ASN A 251 9.65 -26.76 -3.11
N GLU A 252 9.56 -28.07 -3.30
CA GLU A 252 8.27 -28.80 -3.30
C GLU A 252 7.44 -28.60 -2.02
N GLU A 253 8.07 -28.68 -0.84
CA GLU A 253 7.36 -28.50 0.43
C GLU A 253 6.80 -27.06 0.56
N TRP A 254 7.58 -26.07 0.13
CA TRP A 254 7.13 -24.69 0.15
C TRP A 254 6.08 -24.41 -0.94
N ALA A 255 6.13 -25.12 -2.07
CA ALA A 255 5.15 -25.02 -3.12
C ALA A 255 3.76 -25.48 -2.64
N ASP A 256 3.69 -26.54 -1.83
CA ASP A 256 2.44 -27.02 -1.22
C ASP A 256 1.83 -25.97 -0.27
N ASP A 257 2.63 -25.45 0.67
CA ASP A 257 2.16 -24.40 1.58
C ASP A 257 1.69 -23.17 0.79
N ARG A 258 2.45 -22.78 -0.23
CA ARG A 258 2.12 -21.63 -1.07
C ARG A 258 0.87 -21.83 -1.91
N ALA A 259 0.61 -23.03 -2.42
CA ALA A 259 -0.63 -23.33 -3.11
C ALA A 259 -1.82 -23.05 -2.20
N THR A 260 -1.76 -23.48 -0.94
CA THR A 260 -2.78 -23.16 0.07
C THR A 260 -2.92 -21.65 0.31
N VAL A 261 -1.82 -20.92 0.41
CA VAL A 261 -1.84 -19.45 0.51
C VAL A 261 -2.50 -18.80 -0.71
N LEU A 262 -2.20 -19.27 -1.92
CA LEU A 262 -2.82 -18.73 -3.14
C LEU A 262 -4.30 -19.07 -3.26
N LYS A 263 -4.76 -20.20 -2.70
CA LYS A 263 -6.18 -20.55 -2.58
C LYS A 263 -6.90 -19.61 -1.62
N SER A 264 -6.28 -19.22 -0.50
CA SER A 264 -6.88 -18.24 0.41
C SER A 264 -6.96 -16.83 -0.19
N TYR A 265 -6.18 -16.54 -1.24
CA TYR A 265 -6.30 -15.30 -2.01
C TYR A 265 -7.34 -15.38 -3.14
N GLY A 266 -7.93 -16.55 -3.37
CA GLY A 266 -8.76 -16.82 -4.55
C GLY A 266 -8.00 -16.72 -5.88
N VAL A 267 -6.66 -16.75 -5.85
CA VAL A 267 -5.80 -16.76 -7.04
C VAL A 267 -5.79 -18.14 -7.68
N LEU A 268 -5.85 -19.19 -6.85
CA LEU A 268 -6.11 -20.56 -7.26
C LEU A 268 -7.50 -20.99 -6.77
N ASP A 269 -8.17 -21.85 -7.53
CA ASP A 269 -9.39 -22.53 -7.10
C ASP A 269 -9.07 -23.66 -6.08
N ALA A 270 -10.10 -24.32 -5.56
CA ALA A 270 -9.93 -25.38 -4.56
C ALA A 270 -9.07 -26.57 -5.06
N ASP A 271 -9.10 -26.84 -6.37
CA ASP A 271 -8.33 -27.90 -7.04
C ASP A 271 -6.90 -27.45 -7.39
N GLY A 272 -6.58 -26.17 -7.22
CA GLY A 272 -5.28 -25.58 -7.49
C GLY A 272 -5.11 -25.02 -8.91
N ASN A 273 -6.20 -24.86 -9.68
CA ASN A 273 -6.14 -24.26 -11.00
C ASN A 273 -6.18 -22.72 -10.92
N PRO A 274 -5.52 -22.00 -11.83
CA PRO A 274 -5.61 -20.54 -11.93
C PRO A 274 -7.05 -20.02 -12.09
N THR A 275 -7.40 -18.97 -11.34
CA THR A 275 -8.68 -18.24 -11.48
C THR A 275 -8.51 -16.97 -12.31
N ALA A 276 -9.59 -16.21 -12.53
CA ALA A 276 -9.50 -14.88 -13.13
C ALA A 276 -8.57 -13.91 -12.37
N ARG A 277 -8.37 -14.11 -11.05
CA ARG A 277 -7.44 -13.28 -10.27
C ARG A 277 -5.99 -13.59 -10.59
N PHE A 278 -5.67 -14.81 -11.01
CA PHE A 278 -4.31 -15.19 -11.41
C PHE A 278 -3.78 -14.30 -12.53
N ASP A 279 -4.62 -14.02 -13.52
CA ASP A 279 -4.28 -13.16 -14.67
C ASP A 279 -4.02 -11.70 -14.27
N LEU A 280 -4.43 -11.28 -13.06
CA LEU A 280 -4.20 -9.93 -12.54
C LEU A 280 -2.92 -9.81 -11.73
N VAL A 281 -2.45 -10.88 -11.08
CA VAL A 281 -1.32 -10.85 -10.13
C VAL A 281 -0.02 -10.35 -10.78
N GLY A 282 0.27 -10.85 -11.99
CA GLY A 282 1.46 -10.46 -12.76
C GLY A 282 1.40 -9.00 -13.23
N PRO A 283 0.39 -8.60 -14.02
CA PRO A 283 0.21 -7.22 -14.46
C PRO A 283 0.14 -6.20 -13.32
N ALA A 284 -0.48 -6.56 -12.18
CA ALA A 284 -0.54 -5.73 -10.98
C ALA A 284 0.79 -5.72 -10.18
N LYS A 285 1.80 -6.46 -10.63
CA LYS A 285 3.12 -6.62 -9.99
C LYS A 285 3.04 -7.03 -8.51
N LEU A 286 1.98 -7.76 -8.14
CA LEU A 286 1.73 -8.19 -6.75
C LEU A 286 2.63 -9.35 -6.33
N ALA A 287 3.03 -10.19 -7.29
CA ALA A 287 4.00 -11.27 -7.18
C ALA A 287 4.79 -11.40 -8.50
N ARG A 288 5.90 -12.17 -8.48
CA ARG A 288 6.64 -12.57 -9.70
C ARG A 288 6.14 -13.94 -10.14
N LEU A 289 5.95 -14.10 -11.44
CA LEU A 289 5.37 -15.33 -12.00
C LEU A 289 6.45 -16.37 -12.27
N THR A 290 7.65 -15.92 -12.67
CA THR A 290 8.80 -16.79 -12.96
C THR A 290 9.97 -16.55 -12.02
N MET A 291 10.86 -17.53 -11.92
CA MET A 291 12.11 -17.39 -11.19
C MET A 291 13.03 -16.33 -11.80
N ASP A 292 13.02 -16.15 -13.12
CA ASP A 292 13.81 -15.09 -13.78
C ASP A 292 13.33 -13.69 -13.35
N GLU A 293 12.02 -13.47 -13.34
CA GLU A 293 11.42 -12.23 -12.84
C GLU A 293 11.72 -11.98 -11.36
N TRP A 294 11.84 -13.04 -10.55
CA TRP A 294 12.17 -12.94 -9.12
C TRP A 294 13.67 -12.72 -8.87
N ASN A 295 14.53 -13.38 -9.64
CA ASN A 295 15.98 -13.33 -9.52
C ASN A 295 16.55 -11.98 -9.97
N ALA A 296 15.99 -11.35 -11.01
CA ALA A 296 16.48 -10.08 -11.51
C ALA A 296 16.54 -8.97 -10.43
N PRO A 297 15.45 -8.66 -9.67
CA PRO A 297 15.52 -7.72 -8.56
C PRO A 297 16.34 -8.23 -7.36
N ARG A 298 16.46 -9.56 -7.18
CA ARG A 298 17.30 -10.16 -6.12
C ARG A 298 18.78 -9.85 -6.35
N GLU A 299 19.28 -10.07 -7.57
CA GLU A 299 20.68 -9.79 -7.92
C GLU A 299 20.97 -8.27 -7.88
N LYS A 300 20.01 -7.41 -8.26
CA LYS A 300 20.12 -5.96 -8.07
C LYS A 300 20.30 -5.61 -6.58
N MET A 301 19.49 -6.20 -5.70
CA MET A 301 19.61 -5.98 -4.26
C MET A 301 20.94 -6.47 -3.70
N ILE A 302 21.42 -7.64 -4.12
CA ILE A 302 22.73 -8.17 -3.71
C ILE A 302 23.86 -7.23 -4.10
N ALA A 303 23.81 -6.65 -5.31
CA ALA A 303 24.78 -5.66 -5.75
C ALA A 303 24.75 -4.40 -4.88
N ILE A 304 23.56 -3.92 -4.51
CA ILE A 304 23.40 -2.78 -3.58
C ILE A 304 23.98 -3.11 -2.21
N CYS A 305 23.69 -4.28 -1.65
CA CYS A 305 24.30 -4.70 -0.39
C CYS A 305 25.84 -4.81 -0.49
N GLY A 306 26.34 -5.19 -1.67
CA GLY A 306 27.75 -5.31 -2.03
C GLY A 306 28.54 -4.00 -1.92
N ASP A 307 27.86 -2.86 -1.88
CA ASP A 307 28.49 -1.57 -1.68
C ASP A 307 29.10 -1.38 -0.29
N CYS A 308 28.58 -2.11 0.72
CA CYS A 308 29.00 -2.01 2.12
C CYS A 308 29.39 -3.37 2.73
N HIS A 309 28.77 -4.45 2.27
CA HIS A 309 28.96 -5.80 2.77
C HIS A 309 29.60 -6.71 1.72
N SER A 310 30.22 -7.80 2.15
CA SER A 310 30.62 -8.84 1.20
C SER A 310 29.39 -9.44 0.51
N GLU A 311 29.50 -9.76 -0.78
CA GLU A 311 28.43 -10.44 -1.52
C GLU A 311 27.93 -11.70 -0.81
N LYS A 312 28.84 -12.48 -0.22
CA LYS A 312 28.50 -13.68 0.56
C LYS A 312 27.56 -13.37 1.73
N PHE A 313 27.84 -12.29 2.47
CA PHE A 313 26.98 -11.85 3.56
C PHE A 313 25.59 -11.48 3.02
N ALA A 314 25.52 -10.67 1.97
CA ALA A 314 24.26 -10.25 1.36
C ALA A 314 23.39 -11.44 0.91
N ARG A 315 23.99 -12.42 0.22
CA ARG A 315 23.29 -13.63 -0.22
C ARG A 315 22.75 -14.44 0.96
N ILE A 316 23.55 -14.64 2.01
CA ILE A 316 23.14 -15.39 3.19
C ILE A 316 22.00 -14.67 3.91
N SER A 317 22.11 -13.35 4.16
CA SER A 317 21.08 -12.61 4.87
C SER A 317 19.74 -12.57 4.13
N LEU A 318 19.76 -12.45 2.79
CA LEU A 318 18.53 -12.48 2.00
C LEU A 318 17.92 -13.88 1.93
N GLU A 319 18.74 -14.94 1.92
CA GLU A 319 18.29 -16.33 2.00
C GLU A 319 17.70 -16.65 3.39
N GLU A 320 18.27 -16.13 4.48
CA GLU A 320 17.69 -16.22 5.83
C GLU A 320 16.31 -15.56 5.89
N GLY A 321 16.13 -14.42 5.20
CA GLY A 321 14.81 -13.80 5.05
C GLY A 321 13.82 -14.64 4.24
N ASP A 322 14.28 -15.32 3.19
CA ASP A 322 13.45 -16.27 2.44
C ASP A 322 13.01 -17.45 3.32
N GLN A 323 13.92 -17.96 4.17
CA GLN A 323 13.61 -19.03 5.12
C GLN A 323 12.59 -18.58 6.18
N MET A 324 12.69 -17.36 6.70
CA MET A 324 11.70 -16.85 7.63
C MET A 324 10.31 -16.74 6.98
N LEU A 325 10.23 -16.26 5.74
CA LEU A 325 8.98 -16.23 4.98
C LEU A 325 8.42 -17.65 4.80
N ARG A 326 9.26 -18.65 4.52
CA ARG A 326 8.85 -20.05 4.43
C ARG A 326 8.26 -20.59 5.73
N GLU A 327 8.89 -20.32 6.86
CA GLU A 327 8.37 -20.75 8.17
C GLU A 327 7.02 -20.06 8.50
N ALA A 328 6.87 -18.79 8.14
CA ALA A 328 5.61 -18.07 8.29
C ALA A 328 4.51 -18.60 7.36
N ASP A 329 4.86 -18.92 6.10
CA ASP A 329 3.96 -19.55 5.12
C ASP A 329 3.42 -20.87 5.64
N ARG A 330 4.28 -21.72 6.23
CA ARG A 330 3.87 -23.01 6.79
C ARG A 330 2.79 -22.86 7.86
N VAL A 331 3.03 -21.97 8.84
CA VAL A 331 2.10 -21.75 9.95
C VAL A 331 0.77 -21.14 9.46
N TYR A 332 0.86 -20.23 8.49
CA TYR A 332 -0.33 -19.62 7.89
C TYR A 332 -1.13 -20.63 7.06
N ALA A 333 -0.47 -21.42 6.20
CA ALA A 333 -1.11 -22.47 5.39
C ALA A 333 -1.82 -23.52 6.26
N GLU A 334 -1.21 -23.97 7.36
CA GLU A 334 -1.89 -24.86 8.33
C GLU A 334 -3.18 -24.24 8.90
N SER A 335 -3.17 -22.93 9.14
CA SER A 335 -4.31 -22.21 9.70
C SER A 335 -5.41 -22.01 8.65
N VAL A 336 -5.05 -21.72 7.41
CA VAL A 336 -5.95 -21.71 6.26
C VAL A 336 -6.65 -23.07 6.10
N GLU A 337 -5.89 -24.17 6.14
CA GLU A 337 -6.46 -25.53 6.03
C GLU A 337 -7.40 -25.86 7.19
N THR A 338 -7.11 -25.37 8.39
CA THR A 338 -7.99 -25.53 9.55
C THR A 338 -9.35 -24.87 9.31
N VAL A 339 -9.36 -23.61 8.84
CA VAL A 339 -10.60 -22.89 8.52
C VAL A 339 -11.33 -23.52 7.33
N ALA A 340 -10.61 -23.89 6.27
CA ALA A 340 -11.19 -24.56 5.11
C ALA A 340 -11.83 -25.92 5.48
N ALA A 341 -11.25 -26.66 6.44
CA ALA A 341 -11.83 -27.90 6.94
C ALA A 341 -13.19 -27.68 7.61
N LEU A 342 -13.37 -26.61 8.39
CA LEU A 342 -14.66 -26.30 9.00
C LEU A 342 -15.75 -26.00 7.96
N HIS A 343 -15.39 -25.34 6.84
CA HIS A 343 -16.30 -25.16 5.69
C HIS A 343 -16.62 -26.48 5.01
N ARG A 344 -15.60 -27.32 4.75
CA ARG A 344 -15.77 -28.66 4.16
C ARG A 344 -16.73 -29.54 4.97
N ASP A 345 -16.65 -29.43 6.29
CA ASP A 345 -17.46 -30.21 7.22
C ASP A 345 -18.85 -29.58 7.45
N GLY A 346 -19.15 -28.44 6.83
CA GLY A 346 -20.43 -27.74 6.96
C GLY A 346 -20.68 -27.12 8.34
N ILE A 347 -19.61 -26.94 9.13
CA ILE A 347 -19.67 -26.35 10.47
C ILE A 347 -19.74 -24.83 10.38
N LEU A 348 -18.94 -24.24 9.50
CA LEU A 348 -19.10 -22.82 9.14
C LEU A 348 -20.19 -22.67 8.08
N PRO A 349 -20.98 -21.58 8.15
CA PRO A 349 -21.94 -21.26 7.10
C PRO A 349 -21.20 -20.93 5.80
N LYS A 350 -21.82 -21.22 4.66
CA LYS A 350 -21.30 -20.72 3.39
C LYS A 350 -21.33 -19.18 3.39
N PRO A 351 -20.29 -18.52 2.86
CA PRO A 351 -20.29 -17.06 2.75
C PRO A 351 -21.38 -16.59 1.78
N ASP A 352 -21.92 -15.38 2.02
CA ASP A 352 -22.95 -14.79 1.15
C ASP A 352 -22.44 -14.51 -0.28
N TYR A 353 -21.12 -14.38 -0.45
CA TYR A 353 -20.44 -14.16 -1.73
C TYR A 353 -19.93 -15.47 -2.37
N ILE A 354 -20.50 -16.63 -2.01
CA ILE A 354 -20.06 -17.94 -2.52
C ILE A 354 -19.96 -18.02 -4.05
N ASP A 355 -20.86 -17.33 -4.77
CA ASP A 355 -20.88 -17.31 -6.24
C ASP A 355 -19.67 -16.56 -6.85
N GLU A 356 -19.01 -15.72 -6.05
CA GLU A 356 -17.78 -15.00 -6.40
C GLU A 356 -16.50 -15.72 -5.93
N LEU A 357 -16.64 -16.87 -5.24
CA LEU A 357 -15.56 -17.57 -4.54
C LEU A 357 -15.22 -18.92 -5.20
N PRO A 358 -14.44 -18.93 -6.30
CA PRO A 358 -14.03 -20.18 -6.96
C PRO A 358 -13.12 -21.06 -6.10
N SER A 359 -12.51 -20.50 -5.05
CA SER A 359 -11.64 -21.24 -4.13
C SER A 359 -12.38 -21.92 -2.98
N TYR A 360 -13.71 -21.81 -2.87
CA TYR A 360 -14.45 -22.50 -1.81
C TYR A 360 -14.11 -24.02 -1.81
N PRO A 361 -13.71 -24.61 -0.68
CA PRO A 361 -14.00 -24.24 0.72
C PRO A 361 -12.98 -23.31 1.40
N TYR A 362 -12.00 -22.79 0.67
CA TYR A 362 -10.99 -21.89 1.23
C TYR A 362 -11.58 -20.47 1.43
N PRO A 363 -11.24 -19.78 2.55
CA PRO A 363 -11.69 -18.41 2.79
C PRO A 363 -11.01 -17.41 1.84
N ASP A 364 -11.62 -16.25 1.61
CA ASP A 364 -11.06 -15.19 0.76
C ASP A 364 -10.50 -14.03 1.59
N VAL A 365 -9.22 -14.12 1.94
CA VAL A 365 -8.58 -13.08 2.76
C VAL A 365 -8.32 -11.77 2.00
N LEU A 366 -8.56 -11.72 0.68
CA LEU A 366 -8.48 -10.47 -0.07
C LEU A 366 -9.73 -9.57 0.08
N ARG A 367 -10.80 -10.06 0.71
CA ARG A 367 -11.98 -9.25 1.08
C ARG A 367 -11.73 -8.47 2.37
N PHE A 368 -11.11 -7.31 2.25
CA PHE A 368 -10.67 -6.55 3.41
C PHE A 368 -11.88 -6.07 4.23
N TYR A 369 -11.82 -6.30 5.56
CA TYR A 369 -12.88 -5.93 6.52
C TYR A 369 -14.26 -6.58 6.28
N ASP A 370 -14.33 -7.61 5.42
CA ASP A 370 -15.58 -8.26 4.99
C ASP A 370 -15.48 -9.80 5.09
N GLN A 371 -14.81 -10.29 6.14
CA GLN A 371 -14.73 -11.72 6.44
C GLN A 371 -16.05 -12.21 7.04
N SER A 372 -16.48 -13.42 6.68
CA SER A 372 -17.84 -13.91 7.03
C SER A 372 -17.98 -14.36 8.48
N THR A 373 -16.89 -14.73 9.14
CA THR A 373 -16.90 -15.24 10.52
C THR A 373 -15.69 -14.74 11.31
N SER A 374 -15.77 -14.79 12.64
CA SER A 374 -14.68 -14.32 13.50
C SER A 374 -13.38 -15.11 13.34
N ILE A 375 -13.46 -16.41 13.02
CA ILE A 375 -12.27 -17.23 12.76
C ILE A 375 -11.61 -16.87 11.41
N GLU A 376 -12.40 -16.43 10.43
CA GLU A 376 -11.90 -15.91 9.16
C GLU A 376 -11.29 -14.50 9.32
N GLU A 377 -11.88 -13.66 10.17
CA GLU A 377 -11.28 -12.36 10.55
C GLU A 377 -9.92 -12.55 11.24
N ASP A 378 -9.81 -13.52 12.16
CA ASP A 378 -8.52 -13.88 12.77
C ASP A 378 -7.50 -14.35 11.72
N LEU A 379 -7.94 -15.12 10.72
CA LEU A 379 -7.09 -15.56 9.62
C LEU A 379 -6.66 -14.40 8.71
N TRP A 380 -7.53 -13.42 8.47
CA TRP A 380 -7.21 -12.20 7.73
C TRP A 380 -6.15 -11.37 8.47
N VAL A 381 -6.32 -11.12 9.77
CA VAL A 381 -5.31 -10.41 10.58
C VAL A 381 -4.00 -11.19 10.61
N MET A 382 -4.06 -12.53 10.76
CA MET A 382 -2.88 -13.39 10.73
C MET A 382 -2.07 -13.22 9.45
N TRP A 383 -2.74 -13.10 8.30
CA TRP A 383 -2.12 -12.85 7.02
C TRP A 383 -1.61 -11.42 6.87
N MET A 384 -2.50 -10.45 7.05
CA MET A 384 -2.28 -9.06 6.66
C MET A 384 -1.34 -8.34 7.63
N GLU A 385 -1.36 -8.70 8.91
CA GLU A 385 -0.49 -8.10 9.94
C GLU A 385 0.70 -9.02 10.24
N TYR A 386 0.46 -10.20 10.83
CA TYR A 386 1.53 -10.97 11.47
C TYR A 386 2.45 -11.68 10.47
N ARG A 387 1.90 -12.29 9.42
CA ARG A 387 2.72 -12.87 8.35
C ARG A 387 3.50 -11.79 7.61
N MET A 388 2.89 -10.63 7.33
CA MET A 388 3.59 -9.51 6.69
C MET A 388 4.73 -8.98 7.57
N ARG A 389 4.57 -8.96 8.89
CA ARG A 389 5.64 -8.61 9.83
C ARG A 389 6.79 -9.61 9.80
N CYS A 390 6.53 -10.93 9.81
CA CYS A 390 7.59 -11.95 9.64
C CYS A 390 8.33 -11.76 8.32
N PHE A 391 7.58 -11.57 7.24
CA PHE A 391 8.11 -11.40 5.89
C PHE A 391 8.99 -10.15 5.79
N GLN A 392 8.39 -8.97 5.97
CA GLN A 392 9.02 -7.71 5.62
C GLN A 392 10.14 -7.34 6.61
N SER A 393 10.01 -7.68 7.90
CA SER A 393 11.02 -7.35 8.91
C SER A 393 12.34 -8.07 8.67
N ALA A 394 12.30 -9.31 8.18
CA ALA A 394 13.48 -10.08 7.85
C ALA A 394 14.32 -9.39 6.75
N PHE A 395 13.66 -8.77 5.76
CA PHE A 395 14.33 -8.00 4.70
C PHE A 395 14.74 -6.58 5.11
N HIS A 396 14.27 -6.08 6.25
CA HIS A 396 14.67 -4.79 6.84
C HIS A 396 15.60 -4.95 8.05
N ALA A 397 16.12 -6.15 8.28
CA ALA A 397 17.07 -6.48 9.34
C ALA A 397 16.59 -6.05 10.75
N ASN A 398 15.32 -6.33 11.06
CA ASN A 398 14.71 -5.97 12.33
C ASN A 398 14.18 -7.18 13.11
N ALA A 399 15.01 -7.72 14.00
CA ALA A 399 14.67 -8.91 14.78
C ALA A 399 13.53 -8.69 15.79
N ASP A 400 13.32 -7.48 16.29
CA ASP A 400 12.26 -7.21 17.27
C ASP A 400 10.88 -7.18 16.61
N GLN A 401 10.78 -6.49 15.46
CA GLN A 401 9.60 -6.48 14.60
C GLN A 401 9.27 -7.90 14.10
N GLU A 402 10.28 -8.66 13.71
CA GLU A 402 10.12 -10.04 13.27
C GLU A 402 9.60 -10.94 14.41
N GLN A 403 10.19 -10.87 15.60
CA GLN A 403 9.84 -11.76 16.71
C GLN A 403 8.54 -11.36 17.42
N TRP A 404 8.42 -10.13 17.89
CA TRP A 404 7.37 -9.70 18.82
C TRP A 404 6.13 -9.15 18.14
N TYR A 405 6.25 -8.70 16.89
CA TYR A 405 5.13 -8.19 16.11
C TYR A 405 4.75 -9.11 14.94
N GLY A 406 5.65 -10.02 14.54
CA GLY A 406 5.40 -11.07 13.55
C GLY A 406 5.20 -12.44 14.17
N TRP A 407 6.30 -13.14 14.45
CA TRP A 407 6.31 -14.57 14.76
C TRP A 407 5.49 -14.94 16.00
N GLY A 408 5.64 -14.19 17.10
CA GLY A 408 4.86 -14.40 18.32
C GLY A 408 3.35 -14.34 18.06
N PRO A 409 2.81 -13.19 17.61
CA PRO A 409 1.40 -13.06 17.24
C PRO A 409 0.93 -14.07 16.19
N LEU A 410 1.74 -14.38 15.17
CA LEU A 410 1.42 -15.41 14.16
C LEU A 410 1.16 -16.77 14.83
N LYS A 411 2.03 -17.18 15.76
CA LYS A 411 1.88 -18.45 16.51
C LYS A 411 0.71 -18.41 17.49
N GLU A 412 0.47 -17.28 18.15
CA GLU A 412 -0.66 -17.09 19.05
C GLU A 412 -2.00 -17.20 18.29
N THR A 413 -2.12 -16.58 17.13
CA THR A 413 -3.31 -16.68 16.29
C THR A 413 -3.51 -18.09 15.75
N ALA A 414 -2.44 -18.80 15.39
CA ALA A 414 -2.56 -20.22 15.01
C ALA A 414 -3.10 -21.09 16.16
N VAL A 415 -2.74 -20.80 17.42
CA VAL A 415 -3.32 -21.47 18.60
C VAL A 415 -4.79 -21.08 18.76
N LYS A 416 -5.13 -19.81 18.58
CA LYS A 416 -6.50 -19.30 18.65
C LYS A 416 -7.41 -19.99 17.64
N ILE A 417 -7.01 -20.05 16.37
CA ILE A 417 -7.72 -20.74 15.28
C ILE A 417 -7.92 -22.23 15.61
N LYS A 418 -6.87 -22.93 16.07
CA LYS A 418 -6.97 -24.35 16.46
C LYS A 418 -7.88 -24.56 17.69
N SER A 419 -7.98 -23.60 18.60
CA SER A 419 -8.90 -23.65 19.73
C SER A 419 -10.35 -23.42 19.28
N GLU A 420 -10.55 -22.49 18.36
CA GLU A 420 -11.85 -22.15 17.82
C GLU A 420 -12.44 -23.28 16.96
N ASP A 421 -11.62 -23.92 16.13
CA ASP A 421 -11.98 -25.15 15.41
C ASP A 421 -12.55 -26.23 16.35
N LYS A 422 -11.85 -26.51 17.46
CA LYS A 422 -12.33 -27.48 18.46
C LYS A 422 -13.64 -27.07 19.11
N ARG A 423 -13.80 -25.78 19.43
CA ARG A 423 -15.03 -25.25 20.04
C ARG A 423 -16.21 -25.39 19.09
N LEU A 424 -16.06 -24.96 17.84
CA LEU A 424 -17.10 -25.02 16.81
C LEU A 424 -17.52 -26.47 16.51
N ARG A 425 -16.56 -27.40 16.44
CA ARG A 425 -16.83 -28.83 16.31
C ARG A 425 -17.64 -29.38 17.49
N ALA A 426 -17.24 -29.07 18.72
CA ALA A 426 -17.97 -29.51 19.91
C ALA A 426 -19.40 -28.94 19.97
N GLU A 427 -19.59 -27.70 19.53
CA GLU A 427 -20.93 -27.08 19.43
C GLU A 427 -21.79 -27.75 18.36
N ALA A 428 -21.22 -28.09 17.20
CA ALA A 428 -21.92 -28.83 16.15
C ALA A 428 -22.34 -30.23 16.62
N GLU A 429 -21.44 -30.96 17.28
CA GLU A 429 -21.72 -32.28 17.88
C GLU A 429 -22.84 -32.20 18.93
N LEU A 430 -22.81 -31.19 19.79
CA LEU A 430 -23.86 -30.97 20.79
C LEU A 430 -25.20 -30.61 20.14
N ALA A 431 -25.20 -29.77 19.11
CA ALA A 431 -26.41 -29.40 18.38
C ALA A 431 -27.05 -30.62 17.69
N GLU A 432 -26.24 -31.50 17.10
CA GLU A 432 -26.71 -32.77 16.52
C GLU A 432 -27.29 -33.69 17.61
N ALA A 433 -26.60 -33.84 18.75
CA ALA A 433 -27.06 -34.64 19.87
C ALA A 433 -28.42 -34.16 20.41
N VAL A 434 -28.58 -32.87 20.68
CA VAL A 434 -29.85 -32.28 21.17
C VAL A 434 -30.96 -32.38 20.12
N GLY A 435 -30.64 -32.16 18.84
CA GLY A 435 -31.60 -32.34 17.74
C GLY A 435 -32.09 -33.80 17.58
N SER A 436 -31.22 -34.77 17.89
CA SER A 436 -31.54 -36.20 17.86
C SER A 436 -32.35 -36.67 19.07
N GLU A 437 -32.25 -35.99 20.21
CA GLU A 437 -33.05 -36.27 21.42
C GLU A 437 -34.45 -35.64 21.36
N GLY A 438 -34.57 -34.44 20.79
CA GLY A 438 -35.86 -33.74 20.58
C GLY A 438 -36.83 -34.46 19.63
N THR A 439 -36.36 -35.45 18.86
CA THR A 439 -37.20 -36.32 18.02
C THR A 439 -37.60 -37.64 18.67
N LYS A 440 -37.05 -37.99 19.85
CA LYS A 440 -37.35 -39.25 20.54
C LYS A 440 -38.38 -39.12 21.68
N GLU A 441 -38.80 -37.93 22.06
CA GLU A 441 -39.69 -37.73 23.21
C GLU A 441 -41.02 -37.02 22.87
N THR A 442 -41.81 -37.58 21.94
CA THR A 442 -43.27 -37.28 21.84
C THR A 442 -44.08 -38.50 21.39
N THR A 443 -43.93 -39.62 22.09
CA THR A 443 -44.97 -40.67 22.13
C THR A 443 -45.16 -41.11 23.58
N GLY A 444 -45.80 -40.26 24.38
CA GLY A 444 -46.05 -40.49 25.80
C GLY A 444 -47.43 -40.00 26.22
N THR A 445 -48.43 -40.85 26.02
CA THR A 445 -49.65 -41.02 26.83
C THR A 445 -50.33 -39.75 27.38
N THR A 446 -51.42 -39.35 26.72
CA THR A 446 -52.49 -38.54 27.31
C THR A 446 -53.01 -39.18 28.59
N ARG A 447 -52.77 -38.55 29.74
CA ARG A 447 -53.52 -38.79 30.98
C ARG A 447 -54.22 -37.49 31.35
N THR A 448 -55.54 -37.52 31.23
CA THR A 448 -56.50 -36.49 31.64
C THR A 448 -56.49 -36.29 33.15
N ALA A 449 -56.49 -35.04 33.59
CA ALA A 449 -56.98 -34.64 34.91
C ALA A 449 -57.51 -33.19 34.84
N GLU A 450 -58.84 -33.05 34.83
CA GLU A 450 -59.58 -31.93 35.45
C GLU A 450 -59.28 -31.92 36.97
N SER A 451 -59.43 -30.88 37.79
CA SER A 451 -59.88 -29.48 37.75
C SER A 451 -59.26 -28.79 38.99
N ASP A 452 -59.04 -27.48 38.96
CA ASP A 452 -59.72 -26.54 39.87
C ASP A 452 -59.12 -25.13 39.76
N ALA A 453 -59.99 -24.18 39.44
CA ALA A 453 -59.71 -22.77 39.38
C ALA A 453 -59.81 -22.15 40.78
N GLY A 454 -58.74 -21.51 41.23
CA GLY A 454 -58.72 -20.61 42.38
C GLY A 454 -58.02 -19.32 41.98
N ALA A 455 -58.79 -18.25 41.81
CA ALA A 455 -58.34 -16.93 41.40
C ALA A 455 -57.52 -16.21 42.47
N ALA A 456 -56.47 -15.47 42.07
CA ALA A 456 -56.21 -14.10 42.54
C ALA A 456 -54.96 -13.45 41.89
N ASN A 457 -55.22 -12.35 41.17
CA ASN A 457 -54.46 -11.09 41.08
C ASN A 457 -53.08 -11.02 40.37
N ALA A 458 -53.08 -10.35 39.20
CA ALA A 458 -51.99 -9.53 38.66
C ALA A 458 -51.93 -8.15 39.39
N PRO A 459 -50.88 -7.30 39.33
CA PRO A 459 -50.14 -6.80 38.14
C PRO A 459 -48.59 -6.89 38.30
N GLY A 460 -47.71 -6.87 37.30
CA GLY A 460 -47.54 -5.94 36.18
C GLY A 460 -46.56 -4.81 36.55
N PHE A 461 -45.28 -4.89 36.17
CA PHE A 461 -44.25 -3.83 35.97
C PHE A 461 -42.96 -4.57 35.52
N GLY A 462 -42.25 -4.27 34.43
CA GLY A 462 -42.04 -2.98 33.76
C GLY A 462 -40.71 -2.37 34.23
N ALA A 463 -39.62 -2.70 33.53
CA ALA A 463 -38.30 -2.03 33.40
C ALA A 463 -37.81 -1.06 34.50
N ALA A 464 -36.58 -1.29 35.01
CA ALA A 464 -35.70 -0.21 35.46
C ALA A 464 -34.22 -0.62 35.42
N PHE A 465 -33.44 0.18 34.69
CA PHE A 465 -31.97 0.22 34.62
C PHE A 465 -31.31 0.28 36.00
N LEU A 466 -30.15 -0.36 36.14
CA LEU A 466 -29.19 -0.07 37.21
C LEU A 466 -27.85 0.37 36.60
N VAL A 467 -27.60 1.68 36.65
CA VAL A 467 -26.29 2.32 36.45
C VAL A 467 -25.99 3.10 37.72
N ALA A 468 -24.94 2.70 38.44
CA ALA A 468 -24.19 3.44 39.47
C ALA A 468 -23.15 2.46 40.05
N THR A 469 -21.87 2.74 40.31
CA THR A 469 -21.11 4.00 40.43
C THR A 469 -19.65 3.60 40.66
N ILE A 470 -18.68 4.09 39.86
CA ILE A 470 -17.29 4.28 40.30
C ILE A 470 -16.80 5.60 39.69
N VAL A 471 -17.07 6.71 40.40
CA VAL A 471 -16.39 8.00 40.19
C VAL A 471 -15.93 8.45 41.56
N THR A 472 -14.77 7.96 41.99
CA THR A 472 -14.06 8.48 43.16
C THR A 472 -12.57 8.16 43.08
N LEU A 473 -11.84 8.78 42.14
CA LEU A 473 -10.36 8.81 42.20
C LEU A 473 -9.70 9.90 41.34
N PHE A 474 -10.32 11.07 41.19
CA PHE A 474 -9.73 12.20 40.42
C PHE A 474 -9.78 13.56 41.15
N ALA A 475 -9.60 13.56 42.48
CA ALA A 475 -9.62 14.80 43.27
C ALA A 475 -8.47 14.96 44.27
N LEU A 476 -7.28 14.36 44.05
CA LEU A 476 -6.16 14.44 45.01
C LEU A 476 -4.78 14.80 44.45
N LEU A 477 -4.65 15.33 43.22
CA LEU A 477 -3.35 15.78 42.70
C LEU A 477 -3.35 17.18 42.06
N ARG A 478 -4.16 18.11 42.59
CA ARG A 478 -4.03 19.53 42.22
C ARG A 478 -4.12 20.44 43.44
N ARG A 479 -3.09 20.40 44.29
CA ARG A 479 -2.64 21.51 45.16
C ARG A 479 -1.41 21.10 45.99
N ARG A 480 -0.22 21.50 45.54
CA ARG A 480 0.90 22.10 46.30
C ARG A 480 2.24 21.80 45.61
N GLY A 481 3.00 22.87 45.35
CA GLY A 481 4.43 22.83 45.00
C GLY A 481 4.68 23.09 43.54
#